data_AF-A0A835D9L8-F1
#
_entry.id   AF-A0A835D9L8-F1
#
_cell.length_a   1.000
_cell.length_b   1.000
_cell.length_c   1.000
_cell.angle_alpha   90.00
_cell.angle_beta   90.00
_cell.angle_gamma   90.00
#
_symmetry.space_group_name_H-M   'P 1'
#
loop_
_entity.id
_entity.type
_entity.pdbx_description
1 polymer ?
#
loop_
_entity_poly.entity_id
_entity_poly.type
_entity_poly.pdbx_seq_one_letter_code
_entity_poly.pdbx_strand_id
1 'polypeptide(L)'
;MRAKIALEEKGVEYEAREEDLLGTKSELLLSSNPIYKKVPVLLHNGKAVCESSIVVSYIDEAWPSPPLLPSCPYERSQARYLKGETVYGGAKERHKSFGFVDIIAIPLASWFYAYEQFGSFKVEEECPKFSAWMKRCMERETVAKVIPDLTKVYEFVCMMRKMYGFE
;
A
#
# COMPACT_ATOMS: atom_id res chain seq x y z
N MET A 1 3.39 0.61 -4.15
CA MET A 1 1.93 0.81 -4.05
C MET A 1 1.57 1.92 -3.07
N ARG A 2 1.69 1.76 -1.74
CA ARG A 2 1.31 2.76 -0.72
C ARG A 2 1.68 4.22 -1.05
N ALA A 3 2.97 4.48 -1.29
CA ALA A 3 3.47 5.82 -1.61
C ALA A 3 2.88 6.39 -2.91
N LYS A 4 2.78 5.57 -3.97
CA LYS A 4 2.18 5.98 -5.24
C LYS A 4 0.70 6.34 -5.05
N ILE A 5 -0.09 5.50 -4.37
CA ILE A 5 -1.50 5.81 -4.07
C ILE A 5 -1.60 7.14 -3.31
N ALA A 6 -0.77 7.36 -2.29
CA ALA A 6 -0.78 8.63 -1.55
C ALA A 6 -0.45 9.84 -2.45
N LEU A 7 0.51 9.73 -3.37
CA LEU A 7 0.82 10.80 -4.33
C LEU A 7 -0.35 11.07 -5.29
N GLU A 8 -0.99 10.01 -5.80
CA GLU A 8 -2.19 10.13 -6.66
C GLU A 8 -3.36 10.78 -5.91
N GLU A 9 -3.60 10.39 -4.65
CA GLU A 9 -4.61 11.03 -3.79
C GLU A 9 -4.37 12.53 -3.57
N LYS A 10 -3.10 12.93 -3.54
CA LYS A 10 -2.69 14.33 -3.39
C LYS A 10 -2.66 15.09 -4.72
N GLY A 11 -2.80 14.40 -5.86
CA GLY A 11 -2.57 14.99 -7.19
C GLY A 11 -1.14 15.51 -7.36
N VAL A 12 -0.17 14.85 -6.72
CA VAL A 12 1.25 15.22 -6.81
C VAL A 12 1.89 14.44 -7.93
N GLU A 13 2.39 15.15 -8.94
CA GLU A 13 3.16 14.56 -10.03
C GLU A 13 4.47 13.94 -9.51
N TYR A 14 4.84 12.78 -10.04
CA TYR A 14 6.06 12.08 -9.65
C TYR A 14 6.65 11.27 -10.81
N GLU A 15 7.97 11.09 -10.76
CA GLU A 15 8.69 10.15 -11.62
C GLU A 15 8.81 8.81 -10.88
N ALA A 16 8.25 7.74 -11.47
CA ALA A 16 8.43 6.39 -10.95
C ALA A 16 9.70 5.76 -11.54
N ARG A 17 10.65 5.40 -10.68
CA ARG A 17 11.80 4.57 -11.07
C ARG A 17 11.64 3.16 -10.51
N GLU A 18 11.63 2.18 -11.40
CA GLU A 18 11.61 0.77 -11.02
C GLU A 18 13.00 0.33 -10.57
N GLU A 19 13.03 -0.58 -9.61
CA GLU A 19 14.26 -1.09 -9.01
C GLU A 19 14.28 -2.61 -9.17
N ASP A 20 15.38 -3.15 -9.67
CA ASP A 20 15.59 -4.59 -9.71
C ASP A 20 15.99 -5.11 -8.32
N LEU A 21 15.04 -5.80 -7.68
CA LEU A 21 15.23 -6.37 -6.34
C LEU A 21 15.76 -7.81 -6.36
N LEU A 22 15.72 -8.48 -7.51
CA LEU A 22 16.22 -9.84 -7.68
C LEU A 22 17.67 -9.86 -8.20
N GLY A 23 18.07 -8.81 -8.92
CA GLY A 23 19.44 -8.56 -9.35
C GLY A 23 20.17 -7.54 -8.48
N THR A 24 20.96 -6.69 -9.15
CA THR A 24 21.83 -5.71 -8.50
C THR A 24 21.08 -4.42 -8.20
N LYS A 25 21.00 -4.05 -6.93
CA LYS A 25 20.43 -2.78 -6.48
C LYS A 25 21.24 -1.58 -6.98
N SER A 26 20.55 -0.53 -7.39
CA SER A 26 21.11 0.72 -7.89
C SER A 26 21.88 1.48 -6.81
N GLU A 27 22.92 2.21 -7.23
CA GLU A 27 23.66 3.12 -6.35
C GLU A 27 22.74 4.19 -5.74
N LEU A 28 21.72 4.61 -6.47
CA LEU A 28 20.72 5.56 -5.99
C LEU A 28 19.95 4.99 -4.79
N LEU A 29 19.49 3.74 -4.86
CA LEU A 29 18.82 3.09 -3.71
C LEU A 29 19.80 2.92 -2.53
N LEU A 30 21.01 2.45 -2.81
CA LEU A 30 22.00 2.17 -1.77
C LEU A 30 22.45 3.44 -1.04
N SER A 31 22.58 4.56 -1.74
CA SER A 31 22.91 5.86 -1.14
C SER A 31 21.71 6.52 -0.45
N SER A 32 20.49 6.32 -0.95
CA SER A 32 19.28 6.95 -0.40
C SER A 32 18.72 6.22 0.83
N ASN A 33 18.86 4.90 0.89
CA ASN A 33 18.47 4.07 2.04
C ASN A 33 19.63 3.15 2.46
N PRO A 34 20.73 3.72 3.00
CA PRO A 34 21.95 2.97 3.28
C PRO A 34 21.78 1.92 4.38
N ILE A 35 20.80 2.10 5.26
CA ILE A 35 20.51 1.21 6.39
C ILE A 35 19.82 -0.06 5.90
N TYR A 36 18.63 0.08 5.29
CA TYR A 36 17.81 -1.09 4.95
C TYR A 36 17.93 -1.50 3.49
N LYS A 37 18.34 -0.61 2.60
CA LYS A 37 18.51 -0.87 1.16
C LYS A 37 17.22 -1.46 0.55
N LYS A 38 16.07 -0.92 0.97
CA LYS A 38 14.72 -1.39 0.61
C LYS A 38 13.92 -0.25 -0.03
N VAL A 39 13.01 -0.64 -0.90
CA VAL A 39 11.96 0.23 -1.46
C VAL A 39 10.68 0.14 -0.60
N PRO A 40 9.80 1.16 -0.64
CA PRO A 40 9.93 2.42 -1.38
C PRO A 40 10.89 3.42 -0.70
N VAL A 41 11.50 4.27 -1.52
CA VAL A 41 12.16 5.51 -1.11
C VAL A 41 11.52 6.65 -1.89
N LEU A 42 11.05 7.69 -1.20
CA LEU A 42 10.61 8.93 -1.83
C LEU A 42 11.77 9.91 -1.81
N LEU A 43 12.13 10.45 -2.98
CA LEU A 43 13.09 11.55 -3.10
C LEU A 43 12.31 12.85 -3.33
N HIS A 44 12.26 13.72 -2.32
CA HIS A 44 11.66 15.05 -2.43
C HIS A 44 12.75 16.11 -2.31
N ASN A 45 13.00 16.86 -3.38
CA ASN A 45 14.07 17.87 -3.46
C ASN A 45 15.44 17.32 -3.05
N GLY A 46 15.78 16.12 -3.55
CA GLY A 46 17.04 15.42 -3.25
C GLY A 46 17.13 14.80 -1.86
N LYS A 47 16.09 14.92 -1.01
CA LYS A 47 16.05 14.33 0.33
C LYS A 47 15.28 13.01 0.31
N ALA A 48 15.89 11.96 0.85
CA ALA A 48 15.27 10.64 0.94
C ALA A 48 14.35 10.51 2.15
N VAL A 49 13.16 9.98 1.92
CA VAL A 49 12.22 9.52 2.95
C VAL A 49 12.00 8.02 2.71
N CYS A 50 12.33 7.22 3.72
CA CYS A 50 12.25 5.76 3.68
C CYS A 50 11.07 5.25 4.50
N GLU A 51 10.78 3.95 4.40
CA GLU A 51 9.67 3.24 5.06
C GLU A 51 8.28 3.69 4.59
N SER A 52 7.51 2.75 4.04
CA SER A 52 6.27 3.09 3.32
C SER A 52 5.23 3.87 4.14
N SER A 53 5.07 3.59 5.43
CA SER A 53 4.10 4.32 6.30
C SER A 53 4.60 5.71 6.69
N ILE A 54 5.92 5.87 6.85
CA ILE A 54 6.56 7.17 7.08
C ILE A 54 6.45 8.02 5.82
N VAL A 55 6.71 7.45 4.64
CA VAL A 55 6.53 8.11 3.34
C VAL A 55 5.10 8.62 3.17
N VAL A 56 4.08 7.80 3.45
CA VAL A 56 2.68 8.24 3.36
C VAL A 56 2.37 9.36 4.36
N SER A 57 2.87 9.29 5.59
CA SER A 57 2.70 10.36 6.59
C SER A 57 3.39 11.66 6.14
N TYR A 58 4.60 11.56 5.59
CA TYR A 58 5.34 12.68 5.05
C TYR A 58 4.61 13.34 3.89
N ILE A 59 4.06 12.56 2.96
CA ILE A 59 3.24 13.07 1.86
C ILE A 59 2.02 13.81 2.40
N ASP A 60 1.37 13.29 3.44
CA ASP A 60 0.22 13.96 4.06
C ASP A 60 0.58 15.31 4.69
N GLU A 61 1.75 15.41 5.33
CA GLU A 61 2.23 16.63 5.98
C GLU A 61 2.79 17.65 4.97
N ALA A 62 3.46 17.20 3.91
CA ALA A 62 4.04 18.06 2.87
C ALA A 62 2.99 18.62 1.91
N TRP A 63 1.91 17.88 1.65
CA TRP A 63 0.77 18.32 0.83
C TRP A 63 -0.52 18.18 1.64
N PRO A 64 -0.92 19.16 2.47
CA PRO A 64 -1.93 18.98 3.51
C PRO A 64 -3.37 18.76 3.02
N SER A 65 -3.65 18.93 1.73
CA SER A 65 -5.01 18.80 1.16
C SER A 65 -5.02 17.89 -0.07
N PRO A 66 -5.95 16.92 -0.18
CA PRO A 66 -6.92 16.52 0.85
C PRO A 66 -6.25 15.73 2.00
N PRO A 67 -6.72 15.82 3.26
CA PRO A 67 -6.07 15.13 4.38
C PRO A 67 -6.22 13.61 4.30
N LEU A 68 -5.12 12.87 4.52
CA LEU A 68 -5.10 11.41 4.62
C LEU A 68 -5.20 10.95 6.07
N LEU A 69 -4.69 11.74 7.03
CA LEU A 69 -4.81 11.48 8.45
C LEU A 69 -5.81 12.42 9.14
N PRO A 70 -6.44 11.96 10.25
CA PRO A 70 -7.22 12.85 11.10
C PRO A 70 -6.41 13.99 11.71
N SER A 71 -7.06 15.15 11.85
CA SER A 71 -6.47 16.32 12.52
C SER A 71 -6.38 16.14 14.05
N CYS A 72 -7.31 15.40 14.67
CA CYS A 72 -7.26 15.10 16.10
C CYS A 72 -6.04 14.21 16.44
N PRO A 73 -5.18 14.57 17.42
CA PRO A 73 -4.01 13.78 17.78
C PRO A 73 -4.32 12.33 18.19
N TYR A 74 -5.41 12.12 18.93
CA TYR A 74 -5.82 10.78 19.36
C TYR A 74 -6.30 9.93 18.17
N GLU A 75 -7.15 10.48 17.31
CA GLU A 75 -7.61 9.74 16.12
C GLU A 75 -6.47 9.44 15.15
N ARG A 76 -5.50 10.36 15.04
CA ARG A 76 -4.28 10.16 14.26
C ARG A 76 -3.42 9.03 14.82
N SER A 77 -3.30 8.92 16.16
CA SER A 77 -2.57 7.81 16.78
C SER A 77 -3.30 6.48 16.56
N GLN A 78 -4.64 6.47 16.60
CA GLN A 78 -5.44 5.28 16.27
C GLN A 78 -5.26 4.85 14.81
N ALA A 79 -5.21 5.80 13.87
CA ALA A 79 -4.96 5.52 12.46
C ALA A 79 -3.56 4.90 12.25
N ARG A 80 -2.54 5.44 12.94
CA ARG A 80 -1.15 4.91 12.89
C ARG A 80 -1.00 3.54 13.55
N TYR A 81 -1.84 3.23 14.54
CA TYR A 81 -1.81 1.93 15.24
C TYR A 81 -2.39 0.78 14.40
N LEU A 82 -3.10 1.05 13.30
CA LEU A 82 -3.61 0.04 12.35
C LEU A 82 -4.43 -1.08 13.02
N LYS A 83 -5.35 -0.75 13.94
CA LYS A 83 -6.25 -1.75 14.51
C LYS A 83 -7.13 -2.33 13.38
N GLY A 84 -7.22 -3.65 13.24
CA GLY A 84 -7.96 -4.30 12.14
C GLY A 84 -9.45 -3.89 12.07
N GLU A 85 -10.06 -3.56 13.20
CA GLU A 85 -11.42 -2.99 13.28
C GLU A 85 -11.55 -1.63 12.58
N THR A 86 -10.45 -0.87 12.49
CA THR A 86 -10.37 0.43 11.81
C THR A 86 -10.35 0.28 10.29
N VAL A 87 -9.91 -0.87 9.77
CA VAL A 87 -9.75 -1.12 8.32
C VAL A 87 -11.06 -1.62 7.69
N TYR A 88 -11.84 -2.47 8.39
CA TYR A 88 -12.94 -3.24 7.78
C TYR A 88 -14.36 -2.87 8.26
N GLY A 89 -14.49 -1.83 9.07
CA GLY A 89 -15.77 -1.29 9.51
C GLY A 89 -16.34 -1.97 10.76
N GLY A 90 -15.88 -1.51 11.92
CA GLY A 90 -16.60 -1.62 13.19
C GLY A 90 -17.29 -0.30 13.57
N ALA A 91 -18.62 -0.32 13.66
CA ALA A 91 -19.51 0.69 14.25
C ALA A 91 -19.67 2.05 13.54
N LYS A 92 -20.72 2.12 12.72
CA LYS A 92 -21.64 3.25 12.46
C LYS A 92 -21.15 4.63 11.98
N GLU A 93 -19.92 5.11 12.19
CA GLU A 93 -19.60 6.51 11.80
C GLU A 93 -18.17 6.85 11.34
N ARG A 94 -17.18 5.94 11.31
CA ARG A 94 -15.76 6.36 11.20
C ARG A 94 -15.05 6.33 9.84
N HIS A 95 -15.63 5.77 8.78
CA HIS A 95 -15.02 5.84 7.45
C HIS A 95 -15.83 6.73 6.50
N LYS A 96 -15.82 8.05 6.76
CA LYS A 96 -16.47 9.02 5.85
C LYS A 96 -15.63 9.28 4.58
N SER A 97 -14.32 8.98 4.60
CA SER A 97 -13.42 9.23 3.46
C SER A 97 -12.30 8.20 3.40
N PHE A 98 -11.83 7.87 2.20
CA PHE A 98 -10.61 7.10 1.97
C PHE A 98 -9.41 7.85 2.57
N GLY A 99 -8.50 7.16 3.25
CA GLY A 99 -7.40 7.80 3.97
C GLY A 99 -6.22 6.88 4.30
N PHE A 100 -5.44 7.27 5.30
CA PHE A 100 -4.17 6.62 5.66
C PHE A 100 -4.32 5.11 5.85
N VAL A 101 -5.31 4.67 6.62
CA VAL A 101 -5.51 3.25 6.92
C VAL A 101 -5.79 2.45 5.65
N ASP A 102 -6.62 2.98 4.74
CA ASP A 102 -6.89 2.31 3.47
C ASP A 102 -5.63 2.24 2.61
N ILE A 103 -4.88 3.34 2.49
CA ILE A 103 -3.64 3.39 1.69
C ILE A 103 -2.62 2.37 2.20
N ILE A 104 -2.52 2.17 3.52
CA ILE A 104 -1.63 1.18 4.10
C ILE A 104 -2.10 -0.25 3.81
N ALA A 105 -3.41 -0.51 3.88
CA ALA A 105 -3.96 -1.85 3.81
C ALA A 105 -4.26 -2.33 2.38
N ILE A 106 -4.78 -1.47 1.50
CA ILE A 106 -5.32 -1.87 0.19
C ILE A 106 -4.29 -2.55 -0.73
N PRO A 107 -2.97 -2.26 -0.68
CA PRO A 107 -2.01 -3.00 -1.48
C PRO A 107 -1.93 -4.49 -1.14
N LEU A 108 -2.44 -4.93 0.02
CA LEU A 108 -2.55 -6.35 0.34
C LEU A 108 -3.66 -7.04 -0.46
N ALA A 109 -4.69 -6.30 -0.90
CA ALA A 109 -5.78 -6.83 -1.72
C ALA A 109 -5.27 -7.49 -3.00
N SER A 110 -4.20 -6.96 -3.59
CA SER A 110 -3.63 -7.51 -4.83
C SER A 110 -3.08 -8.94 -4.67
N TRP A 111 -2.80 -9.37 -3.43
CA TRP A 111 -2.26 -10.70 -3.13
C TRP A 111 -3.35 -11.73 -2.83
N PHE A 112 -4.56 -11.30 -2.48
CA PHE A 112 -5.62 -12.22 -2.08
C PHE A 112 -6.07 -13.15 -3.19
N TYR A 113 -6.02 -12.71 -4.45
CA TYR A 113 -6.27 -13.62 -5.57
C TYR A 113 -5.32 -14.82 -5.54
N ALA A 114 -4.01 -14.59 -5.36
CA ALA A 114 -3.04 -15.67 -5.23
C ALA A 114 -3.29 -16.52 -3.98
N TYR A 115 -3.61 -15.88 -2.84
CA TYR A 115 -3.92 -16.62 -1.61
C TYR A 115 -5.13 -17.53 -1.77
N GLU A 116 -6.18 -17.13 -2.47
CA GLU A 116 -7.34 -18.00 -2.73
C GLU A 116 -6.98 -19.19 -3.62
N GLN A 117 -6.11 -19.00 -4.63
CA GLN A 117 -5.66 -20.10 -5.51
C GLN A 117 -4.88 -21.17 -4.74
N PHE A 118 -4.00 -20.76 -3.82
CA PHE A 118 -3.17 -21.68 -3.04
C PHE A 118 -3.81 -22.14 -1.73
N GLY A 119 -4.73 -21.36 -1.17
CA GLY A 119 -5.19 -21.49 0.22
C GLY A 119 -6.47 -22.27 0.43
N SER A 120 -7.14 -22.75 -0.63
CA SER A 120 -8.42 -23.48 -0.52
C SER A 120 -9.49 -22.75 0.30
N PHE A 121 -9.55 -21.43 0.20
CA PHE A 121 -10.56 -20.59 0.85
C PHE A 121 -11.02 -19.47 -0.08
N LYS A 122 -12.13 -18.82 0.27
CA LYS A 122 -12.64 -17.61 -0.38
C LYS A 122 -12.77 -16.48 0.61
N VAL A 123 -12.13 -15.35 0.33
CA VAL A 123 -12.15 -14.17 1.21
C VAL A 123 -13.57 -13.64 1.38
N GLU A 124 -14.39 -13.74 0.34
CA GLU A 124 -15.79 -13.31 0.39
C GLU A 124 -16.64 -14.17 1.34
N GLU A 125 -16.33 -15.46 1.46
CA GLU A 125 -17.04 -16.39 2.33
C GLU A 125 -16.57 -16.23 3.79
N GLU A 126 -15.26 -16.15 4.01
CA GLU A 126 -14.67 -16.03 5.35
C GLU A 126 -14.81 -14.62 5.94
N CYS A 127 -14.63 -13.59 5.11
CA CYS A 127 -14.51 -12.19 5.52
C CYS A 127 -15.30 -11.25 4.57
N PRO A 128 -16.65 -11.35 4.51
CA PRO A 128 -17.46 -10.62 3.52
C PRO A 128 -17.32 -9.09 3.61
N LYS A 129 -17.17 -8.53 4.82
CA LYS A 129 -16.95 -7.08 5.00
C LYS A 129 -15.63 -6.62 4.41
N PHE A 130 -14.59 -7.44 4.58
CA PHE A 130 -13.27 -7.16 4.03
C PHE A 130 -13.28 -7.27 2.51
N SER A 131 -13.89 -8.32 1.97
CA SER A 131 -14.11 -8.45 0.52
C SER A 131 -14.83 -7.24 -0.07
N ALA A 132 -15.92 -6.79 0.57
CA ALA A 132 -16.64 -5.59 0.15
C ALA A 132 -15.78 -4.32 0.23
N TRP A 133 -14.95 -4.16 1.27
CA TRP A 133 -14.00 -3.05 1.38
C TRP A 133 -12.96 -3.09 0.25
N MET A 134 -12.38 -4.26 -0.04
CA MET A 134 -11.41 -4.41 -1.13
C MET A 134 -12.05 -4.01 -2.48
N LYS A 135 -13.23 -4.53 -2.79
CA LYS A 135 -13.96 -4.22 -4.03
C LYS A 135 -14.17 -2.70 -4.18
N ARG A 136 -14.70 -2.02 -3.14
CA ARG A 136 -14.90 -0.56 -3.15
C ARG A 136 -13.60 0.23 -3.32
N CYS A 137 -12.53 -0.14 -2.62
CA CYS A 137 -11.26 0.56 -2.73
C CYS A 137 -10.61 0.37 -4.11
N MET A 138 -10.78 -0.81 -4.73
CA MET A 138 -10.27 -1.11 -6.07
C MET A 138 -11.00 -0.34 -7.18
N GLU A 139 -12.24 0.10 -6.97
CA GLU A 139 -12.98 0.97 -7.90
C GLU A 139 -12.49 2.43 -7.88
N ARG A 140 -11.68 2.81 -6.88
CA ARG A 140 -11.15 4.17 -6.76
C ARG A 140 -10.05 4.38 -7.80
N GLU A 141 -10.16 5.43 -8.61
CA GLU A 141 -9.26 5.71 -9.75
C GLU A 141 -7.77 5.69 -9.36
N THR A 142 -7.41 6.39 -8.28
CA THR A 142 -6.04 6.47 -7.73
C THR A 142 -5.49 5.12 -7.31
N VAL A 143 -6.34 4.20 -6.86
CA VAL A 143 -5.98 2.83 -6.47
C VAL A 143 -5.84 1.97 -7.71
N ALA A 144 -6.85 1.99 -8.61
CA ALA A 144 -6.87 1.22 -9.85
C ALA A 144 -5.67 1.53 -10.75
N LYS A 145 -5.21 2.79 -10.78
CA LYS A 145 -4.02 3.22 -11.53
C LYS A 145 -2.71 2.62 -11.00
N VAL A 146 -2.65 2.30 -9.71
CA VAL A 146 -1.40 1.89 -9.03
C VAL A 146 -1.33 0.39 -8.75
N ILE A 147 -2.47 -0.24 -8.45
CA ILE A 147 -2.53 -1.66 -8.14
C ILE A 147 -2.27 -2.48 -9.42
N PRO A 148 -1.34 -3.45 -9.40
CA PRO A 148 -1.10 -4.30 -10.57
C PRO A 148 -2.29 -5.22 -10.85
N ASP A 149 -2.35 -5.71 -12.09
CA ASP A 149 -3.25 -6.80 -12.46
C ASP A 149 -3.06 -8.00 -11.53
N LEU A 150 -4.18 -8.54 -11.01
CA LEU A 150 -4.18 -9.59 -10.01
C LEU A 150 -3.56 -10.90 -10.52
N THR A 151 -3.71 -11.18 -11.83
CA THR A 151 -3.13 -12.35 -12.48
C THR A 151 -1.61 -12.21 -12.55
N LYS A 152 -1.09 -11.02 -12.84
CA LYS A 152 0.36 -10.76 -12.80
C LYS A 152 0.97 -10.95 -11.41
N VAL A 153 0.24 -10.57 -10.35
CA VAL A 153 0.69 -10.83 -8.97
C VAL A 153 0.73 -12.34 -8.71
N TYR A 154 -0.30 -13.07 -9.14
CA TYR A 154 -0.33 -14.53 -9.02
C TYR A 154 0.83 -15.21 -9.78
N GLU A 155 1.08 -14.80 -11.03
CA GLU A 155 2.21 -15.28 -11.83
C GLU A 155 3.56 -15.01 -11.15
N PHE A 156 3.72 -13.83 -10.57
CA PHE A 156 4.89 -13.49 -9.75
C PHE A 156 5.02 -14.42 -8.53
N VAL A 157 3.92 -14.73 -7.84
CA VAL A 157 3.93 -15.71 -6.73
C VAL A 157 4.32 -17.10 -7.23
N CYS A 158 3.80 -17.57 -8.38
CA CYS A 158 4.21 -18.84 -8.99
C CYS A 158 5.71 -18.87 -9.31
N MET A 159 6.25 -17.80 -9.91
CA MET A 159 7.68 -17.67 -10.17
C MET A 159 8.50 -17.77 -8.89
N MET A 160 8.10 -17.05 -7.84
CA MET A 160 8.79 -17.08 -6.54
C MET A 160 8.75 -18.48 -5.90
N ARG A 161 7.60 -19.16 -5.96
CA ARG A 161 7.45 -20.52 -5.42
C ARG A 161 8.42 -21.51 -6.08
N LYS A 162 8.56 -21.46 -7.42
CA LYS A 162 9.54 -22.26 -8.16
C LYS A 162 10.98 -21.89 -7.79
N MET A 163 11.29 -20.60 -7.71
CA MET A 163 12.63 -20.11 -7.37
C MET A 163 13.11 -20.61 -6.00
N TYR A 164 12.19 -20.73 -5.04
CA TYR A 164 12.48 -21.24 -3.69
C TYR A 164 12.23 -22.75 -3.51
N GLY A 165 11.90 -23.49 -4.58
CA GLY A 165 11.75 -24.94 -4.54
C GLY A 165 10.49 -25.45 -3.83
N PHE A 166 9.43 -24.63 -3.77
CA PHE A 166 8.12 -25.06 -3.27
C PHE A 166 7.27 -25.79 -4.32
N GLU A 167 7.68 -25.71 -5.59
CA GLU A 167 7.09 -26.36 -6.78
C GLU A 167 8.18 -26.78 -7.77
#